data_AF-A0A356KCG0-F1
#
_entry.id   AF-A0A356KCG0-F1
#
_cell.length_a   1.000
_cell.length_b   1.000
_cell.length_c   1.000
_cell.angle_alpha   90.00
_cell.angle_beta   90.00
_cell.angle_gamma   90.00
#
_symmetry.space_group_name_H-M   'P 1'
#
loop_
_entity.id
_entity.type
_entity.pdbx_description
1 polymer ?
#
loop_
_entity_poly.entity_id
_entity_poly.type
_entity_poly.pdbx_seq_one_letter_code
_entity_poly.pdbx_strand_id
1 'polypeptide(L)'
;MRQRTTEIERSPYNGGTKSCAWNGCGKTTREGKPFCSDHVEQHGYVQEILEILAEKEAEEERVRQHGSDAVDPEGLNARELLLHLDQHGSRTIERLAREFQLESHVISGYVEALASRGHVVTGRTTRGSVVVQPSGHRPAHRAG
;
A
#
# COMPACT_ATOMS: atom_id res chain seq x y z
N MET A 1 16.85 -17.29 45.44
CA MET A 1 16.06 -16.06 45.24
C MET A 1 16.18 -15.66 43.78
N ARG A 2 15.06 -15.26 43.16
CA ARG A 2 14.85 -14.78 41.78
C ARG A 2 14.79 -15.90 40.71
N GLN A 3 13.82 -15.99 39.80
CA GLN A 3 12.50 -15.36 39.54
C GLN A 3 11.94 -16.20 38.35
N ARG A 4 10.86 -16.96 38.56
CA ARG A 4 9.56 -16.82 37.88
C ARG A 4 9.59 -16.45 36.38
N THR A 5 9.29 -17.46 35.57
CA THR A 5 8.31 -17.48 34.46
C THR A 5 8.05 -16.20 33.67
N THR A 6 8.36 -16.25 32.37
CA THR A 6 7.46 -15.75 31.33
C THR A 6 7.14 -16.92 30.41
N GLU A 7 6.00 -17.55 30.70
CA GLU A 7 5.34 -18.46 29.78
C GLU A 7 5.06 -17.70 28.49
N ILE A 8 5.63 -18.18 27.38
CA ILE A 8 5.21 -17.78 26.04
C ILE A 8 3.80 -18.35 25.91
N GLU A 9 2.78 -17.49 26.06
CA GLU A 9 1.39 -17.87 25.84
C GLU A 9 1.26 -18.42 24.41
N ARG A 10 1.03 -19.73 24.36
CA ARG A 10 0.75 -20.47 23.15
C ARG A 10 -0.52 -19.91 22.53
N SER A 11 -0.45 -19.69 21.22
CA SER A 11 -1.55 -19.29 20.35
C SER A 11 -2.89 -19.98 20.70
N PRO A 12 -4.02 -19.25 20.76
CA PRO A 12 -5.34 -19.77 21.19
C PRO A 12 -6.00 -20.76 20.20
N TYR A 13 -5.28 -21.21 19.17
CA TYR A 13 -5.80 -22.20 18.22
C TYR A 13 -5.80 -23.59 18.86
N ASN A 14 -6.86 -23.85 19.61
CA ASN A 14 -7.26 -25.20 20.00
C ASN A 14 -7.40 -26.01 18.71
N GLY A 15 -6.49 -26.98 18.48
CA GLY A 15 -6.30 -27.71 17.22
C GLY A 15 -7.43 -28.67 16.82
N GLY A 16 -8.68 -28.33 17.16
CA GLY A 16 -9.88 -29.04 16.73
C GLY A 16 -10.34 -28.56 15.35
N THR A 17 -10.80 -29.50 14.53
CA THR A 17 -11.62 -29.22 13.36
C THR A 17 -12.90 -28.51 13.77
N LYS A 18 -13.18 -27.32 13.21
CA LYS A 18 -14.47 -26.63 13.38
C LYS A 18 -15.27 -26.72 12.08
N SER A 19 -16.57 -26.51 12.13
CA SER A 19 -17.37 -26.25 10.94
C SER A 19 -17.26 -24.78 10.54
N CYS A 20 -17.33 -24.49 9.25
CA CYS A 20 -17.40 -23.13 8.75
C CYS A 20 -18.58 -22.38 9.38
N ALA A 21 -18.36 -21.13 9.81
CA ALA A 21 -19.37 -20.29 10.43
C ALA A 21 -20.35 -19.65 9.42
N TRP A 22 -20.14 -19.85 8.11
CA TRP A 22 -21.02 -19.30 7.08
C TRP A 22 -22.36 -20.04 7.04
N ASN A 23 -23.46 -19.28 6.94
CA ASN A 23 -24.82 -19.82 6.93
C ASN A 23 -24.99 -20.86 5.81
N GLY A 24 -25.32 -22.08 6.20
CA GLY A 24 -25.50 -23.21 5.27
C GLY A 24 -24.21 -23.87 4.79
N CYS A 25 -23.03 -23.49 5.31
CA CYS A 25 -21.77 -24.16 4.96
C CYS A 25 -21.43 -25.29 5.93
N GLY A 26 -21.47 -26.54 5.45
CA GLY A 26 -21.07 -27.73 6.21
C GLY A 26 -19.56 -28.09 6.14
N LYS A 27 -18.71 -27.24 5.55
CA LYS A 27 -17.30 -27.57 5.32
C LYS A 27 -16.50 -27.49 6.62
N THR A 28 -15.60 -28.45 6.81
CA THR A 28 -14.67 -28.49 7.94
C THR A 28 -13.52 -27.51 7.71
N THR A 29 -13.26 -26.66 8.70
CA THR A 29 -12.13 -25.76 8.74
C THR A 29 -10.97 -26.43 9.50
N ARG A 30 -9.74 -26.15 9.04
CA ARG A 30 -8.52 -26.62 9.69
C ARG A 30 -8.04 -25.61 10.73
N GLU A 31 -7.32 -26.09 11.74
CA GLU A 31 -6.61 -25.23 12.71
C GLU A 31 -7.53 -24.26 13.46
N GLY A 32 -8.79 -24.64 13.69
CA GLY A 32 -9.76 -23.81 14.40
C GLY A 32 -10.21 -22.53 13.67
N LYS A 33 -9.94 -22.41 12.36
CA LYS A 33 -10.34 -21.25 11.53
C LYS A 33 -11.86 -21.08 11.49
N PRO A 34 -12.39 -19.85 11.53
CA PRO A 34 -13.83 -19.61 11.53
C PRO A 34 -14.50 -19.88 10.16
N PHE A 35 -13.76 -19.73 9.05
CA PHE A 35 -14.27 -19.92 7.69
C PHE A 35 -13.41 -20.91 6.90
N CYS A 36 -14.03 -21.63 5.95
CA CYS A 36 -13.29 -22.44 4.98
C CYS A 36 -12.66 -21.55 3.90
N SER A 37 -11.78 -22.12 3.05
CA SER A 37 -11.18 -21.41 1.91
C SER A 37 -12.19 -20.65 1.08
N ASP A 38 -13.37 -21.23 0.88
CA ASP A 38 -14.39 -20.69 -0.03
C ASP A 38 -15.22 -19.56 0.60
N HIS A 39 -15.09 -19.36 1.91
CA HIS A 39 -15.80 -18.31 2.65
C HIS A 39 -14.84 -17.44 3.47
N VAL A 40 -13.52 -17.52 3.22
CA VAL A 40 -12.52 -16.75 3.95
C VAL A 40 -12.77 -15.25 3.83
N GLU A 41 -13.33 -14.83 2.70
CA GLU A 41 -13.72 -13.45 2.44
C GLU A 41 -14.78 -12.94 3.42
N GLN A 42 -15.58 -13.82 4.01
CA GLN A 42 -16.61 -13.44 4.99
C GLN A 42 -16.01 -13.09 6.37
N HIS A 43 -14.70 -13.22 6.53
CA HIS A 43 -13.99 -12.79 7.73
C HIS A 43 -13.88 -11.26 7.76
N GLY A 44 -14.23 -10.63 8.89
CA GLY A 44 -14.22 -9.16 9.03
C GLY A 44 -12.91 -8.49 8.61
N TYR A 45 -11.77 -8.99 9.10
CA TYR A 45 -10.46 -8.49 8.67
C TYR A 45 -10.20 -8.62 7.15
N VAL A 46 -10.74 -9.66 6.49
CA VAL A 46 -10.60 -9.80 5.04
C VAL A 46 -11.47 -8.77 4.33
N GLN A 47 -12.70 -8.53 4.82
CA GLN A 47 -13.55 -7.46 4.31
C GLN A 47 -12.87 -6.09 4.43
N GLU A 48 -12.28 -5.77 5.59
CA GLU A 48 -11.52 -4.53 5.79
C GLU A 48 -10.38 -4.37 4.76
N ILE A 49 -9.64 -5.45 4.47
CA ILE A 49 -8.59 -5.42 3.43
C ILE A 49 -9.22 -5.20 2.04
N LEU A 50 -10.31 -5.89 1.72
CA LEU A 50 -10.97 -5.75 0.42
C LEU A 50 -11.51 -4.32 0.22
N GLU A 51 -12.03 -3.70 1.27
CA GLU A 51 -12.47 -2.30 1.26
C GLU A 51 -11.29 -1.36 0.98
N ILE A 52 -10.16 -1.54 1.67
CA ILE A 52 -8.93 -0.76 1.42
C ILE A 52 -8.46 -0.90 -0.03
N LEU A 53 -8.45 -2.12 -0.57
CA LEU A 53 -8.05 -2.36 -1.96
C LEU A 53 -9.01 -1.68 -2.94
N ALA A 54 -10.31 -1.77 -2.70
CA ALA A 54 -11.32 -1.12 -3.52
C ALA A 54 -11.20 0.42 -3.49
N GLU A 55 -10.89 1.01 -2.33
CA GLU A 55 -10.64 2.45 -2.21
C GLU A 55 -9.43 2.90 -3.04
N LYS A 56 -8.34 2.14 -2.99
CA LYS A 56 -7.13 2.41 -3.78
C LYS A 56 -7.41 2.34 -5.28
N GLU A 57 -8.07 1.27 -5.72
CA GLU A 57 -8.43 1.07 -7.14
C GLU A 57 -9.38 2.18 -7.64
N ALA A 58 -10.34 2.58 -6.80
CA ALA A 58 -11.26 3.66 -7.13
C ALA A 58 -10.55 5.02 -7.27
N GLU A 59 -9.57 5.32 -6.41
CA GLU A 59 -8.75 6.53 -6.57
C GLU A 59 -7.91 6.47 -7.85
N GLU A 60 -7.24 5.36 -8.11
CA GLU A 60 -6.46 5.16 -9.33
C GLU A 60 -7.29 5.38 -10.59
N GLU A 61 -8.51 4.85 -10.65
CA GLU A 61 -9.41 5.07 -11.78
C GLU A 61 -9.81 6.55 -11.92
N ARG A 62 -10.10 7.25 -10.82
CA ARG A 62 -10.40 8.69 -10.89
C ARG A 62 -9.20 9.49 -11.39
N VAL A 63 -7.99 9.18 -10.93
CA VAL A 63 -6.75 9.83 -11.38
C VAL A 63 -6.46 9.50 -12.85
N ARG A 64 -6.74 8.27 -13.30
CA ARG A 64 -6.65 7.88 -14.71
C ARG A 64 -7.56 8.73 -15.60
N GLN A 65 -8.79 9.01 -15.14
CA GLN A 65 -9.78 9.76 -15.91
C GLN A 65 -9.59 11.29 -15.83
N HIS A 66 -9.17 11.80 -14.68
CA HIS A 66 -9.23 13.23 -14.37
C HIS A 66 -7.86 13.85 -14.03
N GLY A 67 -6.79 13.06 -14.01
CA GLY A 67 -5.44 13.54 -13.73
C GLY A 67 -5.23 13.96 -12.27
N SER A 68 -4.37 14.95 -12.08
CA SER A 68 -3.89 15.41 -10.76
C SER A 68 -4.98 15.99 -9.86
N ASP A 69 -6.04 16.56 -10.43
CA ASP A 69 -7.16 17.15 -9.66
C ASP A 69 -7.98 16.11 -8.89
N ALA A 70 -7.92 14.84 -9.29
CA ALA A 70 -8.64 13.74 -8.65
C ALA A 70 -7.83 12.97 -7.61
N VAL A 71 -6.56 13.32 -7.42
CA VAL A 71 -5.69 12.73 -6.40
C VAL A 71 -6.16 13.17 -5.03
N ASP A 72 -6.17 12.25 -4.06
CA ASP A 72 -6.20 12.60 -2.65
C ASP A 72 -4.77 12.51 -2.08
N PRO A 73 -4.09 13.64 -1.80
CA PRO A 73 -2.73 13.61 -1.29
C PRO A 73 -2.60 13.07 0.14
N GLU A 74 -3.71 12.93 0.87
CA GLU A 74 -3.76 12.20 2.14
C GLU A 74 -4.23 10.74 1.97
N GLY A 75 -4.59 10.36 0.75
CA GLY A 75 -4.99 9.02 0.37
C GLY A 75 -3.84 8.01 0.48
N LEU A 76 -4.21 6.73 0.49
CA LEU A 76 -3.26 5.63 0.66
C LEU A 76 -2.20 5.62 -0.44
N ASN A 77 -2.59 5.85 -1.69
CA ASN A 77 -1.67 5.85 -2.83
C ASN A 77 -0.61 6.97 -2.72
N ALA A 78 -1.03 8.17 -2.33
CA ALA A 78 -0.13 9.29 -2.11
C ALA A 78 0.84 9.03 -0.95
N ARG A 79 0.36 8.49 0.17
CA ARG A 79 1.19 8.12 1.32
C ARG A 79 2.19 7.02 1.00
N GLU A 80 1.78 5.99 0.27
CA GLU A 80 2.66 4.93 -0.21
C GLU A 80 3.75 5.46 -1.14
N LEU A 81 3.40 6.37 -2.05
CA LEU A 81 4.37 7.01 -2.94
C LEU A 81 5.41 7.83 -2.17
N LEU A 82 4.97 8.62 -1.19
CA LEU A 82 5.87 9.39 -0.32
C LEU A 82 6.77 8.48 0.52
N LEU A 83 6.21 7.44 1.13
CA LEU A 83 6.97 6.45 1.90
C LEU A 83 8.01 5.73 1.04
N HIS A 84 7.65 5.37 -0.18
CA HIS A 84 8.57 4.76 -1.14
C HIS A 84 9.74 5.70 -1.46
N LEU A 85 9.45 6.97 -1.76
CA LEU A 85 10.48 7.98 -2.04
C LEU A 85 11.38 8.25 -0.83
N ASP A 86 10.85 8.20 0.40
CA ASP A 86 11.63 8.32 1.63
C ASP A 86 12.61 7.14 1.80
N GLN A 87 12.14 5.91 1.60
CA GLN A 87 12.96 4.70 1.75
C GLN A 87 14.01 4.54 0.65
N HIS A 88 13.68 4.95 -0.57
CA HIS A 88 14.46 4.62 -1.77
C HIS A 88 15.17 5.83 -2.39
N GLY A 89 14.86 7.04 -1.91
CA GLY A 89 15.34 8.30 -2.44
C GLY A 89 14.71 8.65 -3.79
N SER A 90 15.35 9.56 -4.50
CA SER A 90 14.86 10.06 -5.80
C SER A 90 14.63 8.96 -6.85
N ARG A 91 13.53 9.06 -7.61
CA ARG A 91 13.14 8.10 -8.65
C ARG A 91 12.59 8.82 -9.88
N THR A 92 12.72 8.23 -11.06
CA THR A 92 12.08 8.78 -12.26
C THR A 92 10.62 8.35 -12.33
N ILE A 93 9.78 9.11 -13.05
CA ILE A 93 8.37 8.75 -13.27
C ILE A 93 8.25 7.35 -13.88
N GLU A 94 9.09 7.00 -14.85
CA GLU A 94 9.03 5.70 -15.52
C GLU A 94 9.42 4.55 -14.58
N ARG A 95 10.28 4.81 -13.60
CA ARG A 95 10.64 3.83 -12.59
C ARG A 95 9.52 3.65 -11.57
N LEU A 96 8.94 4.75 -11.09
CA LEU A 96 7.79 4.72 -10.19
C LEU A 96 6.60 4.00 -10.83
N ALA A 97 6.31 4.27 -12.11
CA ALA A 97 5.28 3.57 -12.88
C ALA A 97 5.46 2.05 -12.87
N ARG A 98 6.69 1.56 -13.05
CA ARG A 98 6.99 0.12 -13.01
C ARG A 98 6.91 -0.46 -11.60
N GLU A 99 7.39 0.26 -10.59
CA GLU A 99 7.41 -0.20 -9.20
C GLU A 99 6.00 -0.27 -8.61
N PHE A 100 5.13 0.69 -8.96
CA PHE A 100 3.73 0.74 -8.52
C PHE A 100 2.78 -0.01 -9.48
N GLN A 101 3.28 -0.50 -10.61
CA GLN A 101 2.49 -1.15 -11.67
C GLN A 101 1.36 -0.24 -12.19
N LEU A 102 1.62 1.07 -12.25
CA LEU A 102 0.70 2.08 -12.73
C LEU A 102 1.18 2.66 -14.06
N GLU A 103 0.26 3.24 -14.82
CA GLU A 103 0.60 3.96 -16.03
C GLU A 103 1.37 5.25 -15.70
N SER A 104 2.34 5.63 -16.55
CA SER A 104 3.16 6.82 -16.32
C SER A 104 2.35 8.10 -16.15
N HIS A 105 1.19 8.21 -16.83
CA HIS A 105 0.33 9.38 -16.74
C HIS A 105 -0.39 9.45 -15.37
N VAL A 106 -0.79 8.31 -14.80
CA VAL A 106 -1.38 8.22 -13.46
C VAL A 106 -0.35 8.64 -12.41
N ILE A 107 0.87 8.10 -12.48
CA ILE A 107 1.98 8.53 -11.60
C ILE A 107 2.26 10.02 -11.75
N SER A 108 2.23 10.55 -12.97
CA SER A 108 2.42 11.98 -13.20
C SER A 108 1.37 12.82 -12.48
N GLY A 109 0.10 12.37 -12.47
CA GLY A 109 -0.99 12.98 -11.72
C GLY A 109 -0.69 13.03 -10.21
N TYR A 110 -0.30 11.90 -9.61
CA TYR A 110 0.10 11.86 -8.20
C TYR A 110 1.28 12.79 -7.90
N VAL A 111 2.31 12.78 -8.74
CA VAL A 111 3.51 13.61 -8.58
C VAL A 111 3.18 15.10 -8.68
N GLU A 112 2.34 15.50 -9.63
CA GLU A 112 1.91 16.89 -9.78
C GLU A 112 1.10 17.37 -8.57
N ALA A 113 0.13 16.57 -8.12
CA ALA A 113 -0.66 16.88 -6.93
C ALA A 113 0.22 17.03 -5.68
N LEU A 114 1.17 16.11 -5.47
CA LEU A 114 2.11 16.16 -4.35
C LEU A 114 3.10 17.32 -4.45
N ALA A 115 3.56 17.65 -5.66
CA ALA A 115 4.47 18.76 -5.89
C ALA A 115 3.77 20.11 -5.63
N SER A 116 2.51 20.25 -6.04
CA SER A 116 1.71 21.46 -5.80
C SER A 116 1.54 21.78 -4.31
N ARG A 117 1.56 20.76 -3.45
CA ARG A 117 1.49 20.85 -1.99
C ARG A 117 2.86 20.87 -1.31
N GLY A 118 3.94 20.80 -2.08
CA GLY A 118 5.30 20.86 -1.58
C GLY A 118 5.76 19.58 -0.88
N HIS A 119 5.11 18.43 -1.06
CA HIS A 119 5.58 17.15 -0.49
C HIS A 119 6.73 16.53 -1.28
N VAL A 120 6.79 16.82 -2.59
CA VAL A 120 7.90 16.39 -3.46
C VAL A 120 8.40 17.57 -4.30
N VAL A 121 9.64 17.46 -4.77
CA VAL A 121 10.22 18.34 -5.78
C VAL A 121 10.49 17.52 -7.04
N THR A 122 10.24 18.11 -8.20
CA THR A 122 10.56 17.49 -9.48
C THR A 122 11.80 18.14 -10.11
N GLY A 123 12.55 17.34 -10.87
CA GLY A 123 13.72 17.79 -11.62
C GLY A 123 13.84 17.00 -12.93
N ARG A 124 14.94 17.17 -13.64
CA ARG A 124 15.24 16.40 -14.86
C ARG A 124 16.62 15.76 -14.79
N THR A 125 16.72 14.55 -15.32
CA THR A 125 18.03 13.93 -15.59
C THR A 125 18.71 14.61 -16.78
N THR A 126 20.01 14.34 -16.97
CA THR A 126 20.76 14.76 -18.19
C THR A 126 20.14 14.22 -19.48
N ARG A 127 19.37 13.12 -19.41
CA ARG A 127 18.67 12.50 -20.53
C ARG A 127 17.22 13.01 -20.70
N GLY A 128 16.80 13.98 -19.88
CA GLY A 128 15.49 14.63 -19.98
C GLY A 128 14.35 14.01 -19.17
N SER A 129 14.51 12.79 -18.63
CA SER A 129 13.50 12.14 -17.77
C SER A 129 13.21 12.93 -16.50
N VAL A 130 11.95 12.96 -16.09
CA VAL A 130 11.51 13.64 -14.86
C VAL A 130 11.91 12.80 -13.65
N VAL A 131 12.59 13.44 -12.70
CA VAL A 131 12.99 12.86 -11.41
C VAL A 131 12.13 13.46 -10.32
N VAL A 132 11.67 12.63 -9.39
CA VAL A 132 10.87 13.00 -8.23
C VAL A 132 11.70 12.73 -6.98
N GLN A 133 11.67 13.64 -6.03
CA GLN A 133 12.42 13.58 -4.77
C GLN A 133 11.56 14.11 -3.61
N PRO A 134 11.66 13.57 -2.39
CA PRO A 134 10.90 14.06 -1.25
C PRO A 134 11.37 15.47 -0.84
N SER A 135 10.43 16.36 -0.54
CA SER A 135 10.72 17.73 -0.09
C SER A 135 11.30 17.70 1.32
N GLY A 136 12.61 17.89 1.43
CA GLY A 136 13.37 17.71 2.67
C GLY A 136 14.63 16.88 2.46
N HIS A 137 14.66 16.11 1.37
CA HIS A 137 15.89 15.47 0.90
C HIS A 137 16.65 16.47 0.03
N ARG A 138 17.73 17.04 0.58
CA ARG A 138 18.64 17.89 -0.20
C ARG A 138 19.27 16.99 -1.27
N PRO A 139 19.18 17.31 -2.57
CA PRO A 139 19.79 16.48 -3.59
C PRO A 139 21.28 16.37 -3.29
N ALA A 140 21.78 15.14 -3.16
CA ALA A 140 23.21 14.91 -3.18
C ALA A 140 23.71 15.39 -4.55
N HIS A 141 24.32 16.58 -4.57
CA HIS A 141 25.06 17.07 -5.71
C HIS A 141 25.94 15.94 -6.23
N ARG A 142 25.68 15.45 -7.46
CA ARG A 142 26.71 14.71 -8.19
C ARG A 142 27.81 15.71 -8.51
N ALA A 143 28.94 15.56 -7.83
CA ALA A 143 30.18 16.20 -8.16
C ALA A 143 30.71 15.67 -9.50
N GLY A 144 31.22 16.56 -10.35
CA GLY A 144 32.14 16.27 -11.45
C GLY A 144 31.51 15.72 -12.72
#